data_AF-A0AAD5GMX2-F1
#
_entry.id   AF-A0AAD5GMX2-F1
#
_cell.length_a   1.000
_cell.length_b   1.000
_cell.length_c   1.000
_cell.angle_alpha   90.00
_cell.angle_beta   90.00
_cell.angle_gamma   90.00
#
_symmetry.space_group_name_H-M   'P 1'
#
loop_
_entity.id
_entity.type
_entity.pdbx_description
1 polymer ?
#
loop_
_entity_poly.entity_id
_entity_poly.type
_entity_poly.pdbx_seq_one_letter_code
_entity_poly.pdbx_strand_id
1 'polypeptide(L)'
;MGIYLSKPKTEKISEDGENEKLRYGLSSMQGWRTSMEDAHAAYPDLDCSTSFFGVYDGHGGQAVSKFCAKYLHQQVIKHEAYASGDIGTAVQKSFLRLDEMMCGQRGWRELAILGDKKDQFSSMMEGLIWSPKSVEAKGQTDDWPVEEGPHSNYEGPTCGSTACVAIIRNNQLIVANSGDSRCVISRKGQAYNLSKDHKPDLESEKERISKAGGFIHCGRVNGTLNLTRAIGDMELKKDKSLPAEKQILTANPDINTVFSFIWKPKHLTA
;
A
#
# COMPACT_ATOMS: atom_id res chain seq x y z
N MET A 1 17.90 -24.77 -0.74
CA MET A 1 16.48 -25.06 -0.45
C MET A 1 15.64 -24.12 -1.29
N GLY A 2 14.64 -24.63 -2.01
CA GLY A 2 13.75 -23.79 -2.83
C GLY A 2 12.83 -22.91 -1.97
N ILE A 3 12.00 -22.09 -2.62
CA ILE A 3 11.07 -21.14 -1.98
C ILE A 3 9.86 -21.81 -1.28
N TYR A 4 9.76 -23.14 -1.35
CA TYR A 4 8.64 -23.91 -0.84
C TYR A 4 9.04 -24.80 0.35
N LEU A 5 8.16 -24.85 1.34
CA LEU A 5 8.20 -25.80 2.46
C LEU A 5 7.75 -27.20 2.02
N SER A 6 8.14 -28.22 2.78
CA SER A 6 7.69 -29.59 2.55
C SER A 6 6.22 -29.81 2.92
N LYS A 7 5.66 -28.96 3.78
CA LYS A 7 4.24 -28.92 4.16
C LYS A 7 3.81 -27.46 4.34
N PRO A 8 2.55 -27.10 4.05
CA PRO A 8 2.08 -25.75 4.24
C PRO A 8 1.93 -25.44 5.73
N LYS A 9 2.25 -24.20 6.13
CA LYS A 9 1.82 -23.65 7.40
C LYS A 9 0.38 -23.16 7.26
N THR A 10 -0.54 -23.84 7.93
CA THR A 10 -1.99 -23.59 7.82
C THR A 10 -2.56 -22.78 8.99
N GLU A 11 -1.70 -22.33 9.90
CA GLU A 11 -2.05 -21.41 10.97
C GLU A 11 -2.61 -20.12 10.37
N LYS A 12 -3.75 -19.69 10.90
CA LYS A 12 -4.42 -18.46 10.48
C LYS A 12 -4.20 -17.41 11.55
N ILE A 13 -3.83 -16.21 11.11
CA ILE A 13 -3.97 -15.01 11.92
C ILE A 13 -5.24 -14.34 11.42
N SER A 14 -6.20 -14.12 12.32
CA SER A 14 -7.51 -13.56 11.99
C SER A 14 -7.83 -12.42 12.93
N GLU A 15 -8.48 -11.40 12.38
CA GLU A 15 -8.96 -10.21 13.10
C GLU A 15 -10.31 -9.82 12.53
N ASP A 16 -11.16 -9.27 13.37
CA ASP A 16 -12.45 -8.71 12.99
C ASP A 16 -12.77 -7.50 13.86
N GLY A 17 -13.70 -6.69 13.39
CA GLY A 17 -14.14 -5.52 14.13
C GLY A 17 -15.24 -4.76 13.41
N GLU A 18 -15.73 -3.71 14.06
CA GLU A 18 -16.82 -2.89 13.56
C GLU A 18 -16.72 -1.44 14.05
N ASN A 19 -17.39 -0.55 13.35
CA ASN A 19 -17.75 0.78 13.83
C ASN A 19 -19.25 1.02 13.55
N GLU A 20 -19.72 2.26 13.71
CA GLU A 20 -21.14 2.60 13.49
C GLU A 20 -21.65 2.31 12.07
N LYS A 21 -20.76 2.22 11.07
CA LYS A 21 -21.11 2.16 9.64
C LYS A 21 -20.73 0.85 8.96
N LEU A 22 -19.72 0.14 9.44
CA LEU A 22 -19.17 -1.03 8.80
C LEU A 22 -18.74 -2.12 9.78
N ARG A 23 -18.60 -3.32 9.24
CA ARG A 23 -17.95 -4.47 9.87
C ARG A 23 -16.88 -4.97 8.94
N TYR A 24 -15.79 -5.50 9.49
CA TYR A 24 -14.74 -6.13 8.72
C TYR A 24 -14.30 -7.43 9.38
N GLY A 25 -13.70 -8.29 8.56
CA GLY A 25 -12.98 -9.47 9.01
C GLY A 25 -11.86 -9.75 8.02
N LEU A 26 -10.71 -10.17 8.54
CA LEU A 26 -9.53 -10.48 7.75
C LEU A 26 -8.88 -11.76 8.26
N SER A 27 -8.13 -12.43 7.37
CA SER A 27 -7.30 -13.56 7.75
C SER A 27 -6.11 -13.69 6.81
N SER A 28 -4.95 -14.03 7.36
CA SER A 28 -3.74 -14.34 6.61
C SER A 28 -3.20 -15.72 6.97
N MET A 29 -2.49 -16.34 6.03
CA MET A 29 -1.92 -17.68 6.18
C MET A 29 -0.68 -17.82 5.29
N GLN A 30 0.47 -18.22 5.87
CA GLN A 30 1.74 -18.34 5.14
C GLN A 30 1.69 -19.42 4.04
N GLY A 31 0.99 -20.53 4.28
CA GLY A 31 0.87 -21.61 3.32
C GLY A 31 2.22 -22.27 3.00
N TRP A 32 2.51 -22.46 1.71
CA TRP A 32 3.68 -23.22 1.24
C TRP A 32 4.97 -22.42 1.18
N ARG A 33 4.92 -21.08 1.30
CA ARG A 33 6.11 -20.23 1.19
C ARG A 33 7.00 -20.39 2.43
N THR A 34 8.31 -20.21 2.27
CA THR A 34 9.26 -20.24 3.39
C THR A 34 9.14 -19.03 4.34
N SER A 35 8.59 -17.92 3.85
CA SER A 35 8.32 -16.68 4.59
C SER A 35 6.89 -16.22 4.34
N MET A 36 6.32 -15.53 5.33
CA MET A 36 5.11 -14.71 5.16
C MET A 36 5.57 -13.31 4.78
N GLU A 37 5.27 -12.88 3.55
CA GLU A 37 5.68 -11.56 3.04
C GLU A 37 4.50 -10.59 2.96
N ASP A 38 3.25 -11.07 3.05
CA ASP A 38 2.08 -10.20 3.05
C ASP A 38 1.90 -9.46 4.37
N ALA A 39 1.32 -8.26 4.26
CA ALA A 39 0.85 -7.46 5.38
C ALA A 39 -0.54 -6.89 5.06
N HIS A 40 -1.21 -6.35 6.06
CA HIS A 40 -2.51 -5.67 5.89
C HIS A 40 -2.64 -4.49 6.84
N ALA A 41 -3.61 -3.63 6.57
CA ALA A 41 -4.04 -2.54 7.44
C ALA A 41 -5.57 -2.52 7.49
N ALA A 42 -6.14 -2.41 8.69
CA ALA A 42 -7.58 -2.29 8.91
C ALA A 42 -7.85 -1.21 9.96
N TYR A 43 -8.30 -0.04 9.51
CA TYR A 43 -8.62 1.10 10.35
C TYR A 43 -10.08 1.47 10.09
N PRO A 44 -11.05 0.88 10.83
CA PRO A 44 -12.45 1.24 10.69
C PRO A 44 -12.69 2.72 11.01
N ASP A 45 -11.96 3.27 11.99
CA ASP A 45 -11.99 4.68 12.36
C ASP A 45 -10.61 5.30 12.16
N LEU A 46 -10.27 5.58 10.89
CA LEU A 46 -9.03 6.29 10.55
C LEU A 46 -9.12 7.78 10.96
N ASP A 47 -10.28 8.37 10.74
CA ASP A 47 -10.73 9.63 11.36
C ASP A 47 -12.24 9.57 11.62
N CYS A 48 -12.85 10.68 12.02
CA CYS A 48 -14.29 10.73 12.33
C CYS A 48 -15.23 10.40 11.15
N SER A 49 -14.71 10.35 9.92
CA SER A 49 -15.47 10.20 8.69
C SER A 49 -14.94 9.14 7.73
N THR A 50 -13.80 8.54 8.06
CA THR A 50 -12.99 7.76 7.12
C THR A 50 -12.58 6.43 7.71
N SER A 51 -12.74 5.38 6.91
CA SER A 51 -12.21 4.05 7.16
C SER A 51 -11.19 3.70 6.07
N PHE A 52 -10.17 2.94 6.44
CA PHE A 52 -9.08 2.54 5.54
C PHE A 52 -8.78 1.05 5.69
N PHE A 53 -8.71 0.36 4.57
CA PHE A 53 -8.32 -1.04 4.49
C PHE A 53 -7.27 -1.21 3.41
N GLY A 54 -6.23 -2.02 3.66
CA GLY A 54 -5.16 -2.26 2.72
C GLY A 54 -4.63 -3.68 2.80
N VAL A 55 -4.33 -4.25 1.62
CA VAL A 55 -3.62 -5.53 1.48
C VAL A 55 -2.33 -5.27 0.70
N TYR A 56 -1.24 -5.84 1.21
CA TYR A 56 0.10 -5.62 0.70
C TYR A 56 0.77 -6.98 0.50
N ASP A 57 0.94 -7.41 -0.75
CA ASP A 57 1.67 -8.64 -1.10
C ASP A 57 3.14 -8.30 -1.33
N GLY A 58 4.00 -8.70 -0.39
CA GLY A 58 5.43 -8.42 -0.43
C GLY A 58 6.20 -9.44 -1.27
N HIS A 59 7.30 -9.00 -1.88
CA HIS A 59 8.20 -9.88 -2.63
C HIS A 59 9.67 -9.50 -2.41
N GLY A 60 10.53 -10.52 -2.36
CA GLY A 60 11.95 -10.32 -2.07
C GLY A 60 12.24 -9.94 -0.60
N GLY A 61 11.21 -9.98 0.25
CA GLY A 61 11.26 -9.64 1.66
C GLY A 61 9.94 -9.04 2.15
N GLN A 62 9.69 -9.12 3.46
CA GLN A 62 8.49 -8.59 4.13
C GLN A 62 8.59 -7.10 4.53
N ALA A 63 9.75 -6.47 4.36
CA ALA A 63 10.01 -5.16 4.95
C ALA A 63 9.12 -4.07 4.33
N VAL A 64 8.97 -4.09 3.01
CA VAL A 64 8.20 -3.06 2.28
C VAL A 64 6.70 -3.23 2.48
N SER A 65 6.16 -4.44 2.48
CA SER A 65 4.73 -4.68 2.75
C SER A 65 4.35 -4.21 4.17
N LYS A 66 5.18 -4.51 5.17
CA LYS A 66 5.02 -3.99 6.54
C LYS A 66 5.17 -2.47 6.61
N PHE A 67 6.10 -1.88 5.85
CA PHE A 67 6.26 -0.43 5.76
C PHE A 67 4.99 0.23 5.19
N CYS A 68 4.41 -0.36 4.15
CA CYS A 68 3.15 0.09 3.57
C CYS A 68 2.00 0.03 4.57
N ALA A 69 1.85 -1.11 5.27
CA ALA A 69 0.85 -1.27 6.32
C ALA A 69 0.98 -0.22 7.44
N LYS A 70 2.22 0.09 7.85
CA LYS A 70 2.51 1.05 8.92
C LYS A 70 2.27 2.51 8.51
N TYR A 71 2.62 2.92 7.28
CA TYR A 71 2.71 4.35 6.94
C TYR A 71 1.71 4.85 5.90
N LEU A 72 1.16 4.01 5.02
CA LEU A 72 0.39 4.49 3.87
C LEU A 72 -0.84 5.31 4.28
N HIS A 73 -1.62 4.80 5.23
CA HIS A 73 -2.81 5.48 5.75
C HIS A 73 -2.47 6.82 6.43
N GLN A 74 -1.32 6.90 7.09
CA GLN A 74 -0.86 8.14 7.74
C GLN A 74 -0.51 9.21 6.70
N GLN A 75 0.18 8.81 5.62
CA GLN A 75 0.52 9.73 4.53
C GLN A 75 -0.74 10.23 3.82
N VAL A 76 -1.76 9.37 3.66
CA VAL A 76 -3.04 9.76 3.06
C VAL A 76 -3.67 10.92 3.84
N ILE A 77 -3.78 10.82 5.18
CA ILE A 77 -4.40 11.87 6.00
C ILE A 77 -3.55 13.15 6.03
N LYS A 78 -2.23 13.00 6.07
CA LYS A 78 -1.29 14.13 6.16
C LYS A 78 -1.25 14.97 4.88
N HIS A 79 -1.57 14.39 3.73
CA HIS A 79 -1.51 15.07 2.45
C HIS A 79 -2.56 16.20 2.35
N GLU A 80 -2.19 17.36 1.81
CA GLU A 80 -3.07 18.53 1.72
C GLU A 80 -4.37 18.27 0.95
N ALA A 81 -4.31 17.47 -0.12
CA ALA A 81 -5.48 17.07 -0.90
C ALA A 81 -6.52 16.30 -0.06
N TYR A 82 -6.11 15.64 1.02
CA TYR A 82 -7.04 14.98 1.92
C TYR A 82 -7.91 15.99 2.68
N ALA A 83 -7.31 17.09 3.13
CA ALA A 83 -8.03 18.17 3.82
C ALA A 83 -9.03 18.87 2.90
N SER A 84 -8.72 19.00 1.60
CA SER A 84 -9.64 19.54 0.59
C SER A 84 -10.70 18.54 0.10
N GLY A 85 -10.64 17.28 0.55
CA GLY A 85 -11.59 16.23 0.20
C GLY A 85 -11.25 15.46 -1.09
N ASP A 86 -10.12 15.77 -1.74
CA ASP A 86 -9.60 15.01 -2.89
C ASP A 86 -8.76 13.82 -2.42
N ILE A 87 -9.48 12.76 -2.04
CA ILE A 87 -8.89 11.52 -1.53
C ILE A 87 -8.10 10.80 -2.61
N GLY A 88 -8.51 10.93 -3.88
CA GLY A 88 -7.83 10.32 -5.02
C GLY A 88 -6.40 10.84 -5.14
N THR A 89 -6.23 12.16 -5.19
CA THR A 89 -4.90 12.76 -5.24
C THR A 89 -4.10 12.44 -3.98
N ALA A 90 -4.72 12.50 -2.80
CA ALA A 90 -4.04 12.19 -1.54
C ALA A 90 -3.48 10.76 -1.52
N VAL A 91 -4.28 9.76 -1.90
CA VAL A 91 -3.81 8.37 -1.94
C VAL A 91 -2.77 8.16 -3.05
N GLN A 92 -2.95 8.75 -4.22
CA GLN A 92 -1.98 8.66 -5.31
C GLN A 92 -0.59 9.15 -4.87
N LYS A 93 -0.55 10.36 -4.30
CA LYS A 93 0.69 10.98 -3.85
C LYS A 93 1.30 10.25 -2.66
N SER A 94 0.48 9.64 -1.81
CA SER A 94 0.97 8.82 -0.71
C SER A 94 1.71 7.57 -1.17
N PHE A 95 1.25 6.90 -2.24
CA PHE A 95 1.97 5.74 -2.80
C PHE A 95 3.38 6.12 -3.26
N LEU A 96 3.50 7.25 -3.99
CA LEU A 96 4.79 7.75 -4.46
C LEU A 96 5.65 8.24 -3.30
N ARG A 97 5.04 8.88 -2.29
CA ARG A 97 5.72 9.35 -1.08
C ARG A 97 6.34 8.21 -0.30
N LEU A 98 5.72 7.03 -0.26
CA LEU A 98 6.28 5.86 0.41
C LEU A 98 7.61 5.42 -0.21
N ASP A 99 7.75 5.46 -1.55
CA ASP A 99 9.03 5.18 -2.22
C ASP A 99 10.11 6.17 -1.77
N GLU A 100 9.78 7.46 -1.69
CA GLU A 100 10.71 8.49 -1.22
C GLU A 100 11.12 8.29 0.24
N MET A 101 10.17 7.97 1.13
CA MET A 101 10.42 7.77 2.55
C MET A 101 11.35 6.59 2.84
N MET A 102 11.38 5.60 1.95
CA MET A 102 12.24 4.41 2.08
C MET A 102 13.69 4.67 1.71
N CYS A 103 14.01 5.80 1.07
CA CYS A 103 15.37 6.21 0.76
C CYS A 103 16.04 6.91 1.96
N GLY A 104 17.38 6.92 1.95
CA GLY A 104 18.20 7.57 2.96
C GLY A 104 18.23 6.88 4.32
N GLN A 105 18.85 7.54 5.29
CA GLN A 105 19.18 6.98 6.61
C GLN A 105 17.94 6.49 7.38
N ARG A 106 16.88 7.31 7.44
CA ARG A 106 15.66 6.98 8.19
C ARG A 106 14.91 5.82 7.53
N GLY A 107 14.75 5.85 6.21
CA GLY A 107 14.14 4.76 5.44
C GLY A 107 14.86 3.44 5.64
N TRP A 108 16.20 3.45 5.55
CA TRP A 108 17.03 2.27 5.82
C TRP A 108 16.79 1.69 7.21
N ARG A 109 16.81 2.53 8.26
CA ARG A 109 16.62 2.10 9.66
C ARG A 109 15.25 1.46 9.86
N GLU A 110 14.19 2.08 9.37
CA GLU A 110 12.83 1.57 9.52
C GLU A 110 12.64 0.25 8.76
N LEU A 111 13.17 0.14 7.54
CA LEU A 111 13.13 -1.11 6.77
C LEU A 111 13.94 -2.23 7.44
N ALA A 112 15.08 -1.92 8.06
CA ALA A 112 15.85 -2.90 8.82
C ALA A 112 15.03 -3.46 10.01
N ILE A 113 14.37 -2.58 10.76
CA ILE A 113 13.51 -2.98 11.89
C ILE A 113 12.34 -3.85 11.42
N LEU A 114 11.69 -3.49 10.31
CA LEU A 114 10.53 -4.21 9.77
C LEU A 114 10.92 -5.52 9.07
N GLY A 115 12.13 -5.57 8.50
CA GLY A 115 12.68 -6.72 7.80
C GLY A 115 13.16 -7.82 8.75
N ASP A 116 13.70 -7.46 9.91
CA ASP A 116 14.29 -8.44 10.84
C ASP A 116 13.23 -9.36 11.46
N LYS A 117 13.50 -10.67 11.42
CA LYS A 117 12.67 -11.73 12.02
C LYS A 117 12.93 -11.88 13.52
N LYS A 118 12.90 -10.79 14.30
CA LYS A 118 12.97 -10.89 15.75
C LYS A 118 11.62 -10.65 16.39
N ASP A 119 11.05 -11.75 16.88
CA ASP A 119 10.03 -11.81 17.94
C ASP A 119 10.54 -11.15 19.22
N GLN A 120 10.67 -9.83 19.23
CA GLN A 120 11.01 -9.06 20.42
C GLN A 120 10.41 -7.66 20.38
N PHE A 121 9.10 -7.56 20.09
CA PHE A 121 8.34 -6.33 20.35
C PHE A 121 6.88 -6.59 20.71
N SER A 122 6.58 -7.72 21.36
CA SER A 122 5.37 -7.86 22.16
C SER A 122 5.70 -7.43 23.58
N SER A 123 5.36 -6.19 23.95
CA SER A 123 4.92 -5.76 25.30
C SER A 123 5.22 -4.29 25.70
N MET A 124 5.70 -3.38 24.84
CA MET A 124 6.12 -2.03 25.33
C MET A 124 5.76 -0.80 24.46
N MET A 125 4.83 -0.86 23.52
CA MET A 125 4.43 0.33 22.72
C MET A 125 2.92 0.44 22.41
N GLU A 126 2.04 -0.09 23.26
CA GLU A 126 0.60 0.27 23.23
C GLU A 126 0.22 1.37 24.23
N GLY A 127 1.20 1.92 24.97
CA GLY A 127 0.93 2.75 26.15
C GLY A 127 1.30 4.24 26.08
N LEU A 128 1.77 4.77 24.94
CA LEU A 128 2.20 6.19 24.87
C LEU A 128 1.33 7.03 23.91
N ILE A 129 0.06 7.15 24.28
CA ILE A 129 -0.80 8.34 24.21
C ILE A 129 -0.57 9.24 22.97
N TRP A 130 -1.28 8.95 21.87
CA TRP A 130 -1.74 10.02 20.98
C TRP A 130 -2.97 10.67 21.62
N SER A 131 -2.78 11.90 22.12
CA SER A 131 -3.87 12.73 22.63
C SER A 131 -4.17 13.81 21.58
N PRO A 132 -5.41 13.94 21.08
CA PRO A 132 -5.71 14.94 20.08
C PRO A 132 -5.84 16.31 20.75
N LYS A 133 -4.72 17.04 20.89
CA LYS A 133 -4.79 18.47 21.17
C LYS A 133 -4.86 19.22 19.85
N SER A 134 -6.01 19.87 19.64
CA SER A 134 -6.31 20.97 18.73
C SER A 134 -5.07 21.57 18.06
N VAL A 135 -4.91 21.34 16.76
CA VAL A 135 -3.87 21.96 15.94
C VAL A 135 -4.42 23.26 15.37
N GLU A 136 -3.97 24.37 15.94
CA GLU A 136 -3.98 25.66 15.24
C GLU A 136 -3.12 25.56 13.97
N ALA A 137 -3.65 26.08 12.87
CA ALA A 137 -2.99 26.10 11.58
C ALA A 137 -1.66 26.88 11.63
N LYS A 138 -0.54 26.16 11.69
CA LYS A 138 0.80 26.69 11.39
C LYS A 138 1.59 25.65 10.60
N GLY A 139 1.93 26.01 9.35
CA GLY A 139 2.96 25.45 8.47
C GLY A 139 3.17 23.93 8.48
N GLN A 140 2.79 23.25 7.39
CA GLN A 140 3.16 21.85 7.13
C GLN A 140 4.69 21.71 7.17
N THR A 141 5.21 21.17 8.26
CA THR A 141 6.58 20.68 8.35
C THR A 141 6.55 19.19 8.05
N ASP A 142 7.41 18.73 7.14
CA ASP A 142 7.53 17.31 6.81
C ASP A 142 8.02 16.54 8.06
N ASP A 143 7.15 15.71 8.63
CA ASP A 143 7.42 14.85 9.80
C ASP A 143 8.36 13.66 9.45
N TRP A 144 8.84 13.62 8.21
CA TRP A 144 9.90 12.72 7.74
C TRP A 144 11.15 13.50 7.29
N PRO A 145 11.82 14.25 8.19
CA PRO A 145 13.01 15.01 7.83
C PRO A 145 14.12 14.11 7.32
N VAL A 146 14.95 14.68 6.44
CA VAL A 146 16.21 14.07 6.01
C VAL A 146 17.11 13.95 7.24
N GLU A 147 17.46 12.71 7.59
CA GLU A 147 18.43 12.40 8.64
C GLU A 147 19.80 12.15 7.99
N GLU A 148 20.85 12.82 8.47
CA GLU A 148 22.22 12.47 8.09
C GLU A 148 22.71 11.27 8.91
N GLY A 149 23.38 10.32 8.27
CA GLY A 149 24.00 9.19 8.92
C GLY A 149 24.76 8.27 7.95
N PRO A 150 25.28 7.12 8.43
CA PRO A 150 26.08 6.20 7.61
C PRO A 150 25.36 5.69 6.34
N HIS A 151 24.04 5.71 6.32
CA HIS A 151 23.17 5.26 5.23
C HIS A 151 22.45 6.41 4.53
N SER A 152 22.94 7.66 4.61
CA SER A 152 22.35 8.79 3.86
C SER A 152 22.27 8.53 2.35
N ASN A 153 23.22 7.76 1.80
CA ASN A 153 23.27 7.40 0.37
C ASN A 153 22.47 6.14 0.03
N TYR A 154 21.65 5.63 0.95
CA TYR A 154 20.81 4.48 0.68
C TYR A 154 19.75 4.82 -0.38
N GLU A 155 19.86 4.21 -1.55
CA GLU A 155 18.97 4.45 -2.70
C GLU A 155 17.60 3.77 -2.56
N GLY A 156 17.36 3.05 -1.47
CA GLY A 156 16.11 2.34 -1.19
C GLY A 156 16.19 0.82 -1.36
N PRO A 157 15.08 0.09 -1.05
CA PRO A 157 15.08 -1.37 -0.99
C PRO A 157 15.07 -2.04 -2.36
N THR A 158 15.65 -3.25 -2.40
CA THR A 158 15.57 -4.18 -3.54
C THR A 158 14.39 -5.15 -3.45
N CYS A 159 13.68 -5.15 -2.32
CA CYS A 159 12.38 -5.81 -2.19
C CYS A 159 11.26 -4.81 -2.45
N GLY A 160 10.04 -5.32 -2.64
CA GLY A 160 8.88 -4.49 -2.91
C GLY A 160 7.60 -5.09 -2.37
N SER A 161 6.51 -4.40 -2.65
CA SER A 161 5.17 -4.84 -2.31
C SER A 161 4.16 -4.31 -3.31
N THR A 162 3.18 -5.14 -3.66
CA THR A 162 1.91 -4.63 -4.18
C THR A 162 1.17 -3.86 -3.09
N ALA A 163 0.22 -3.04 -3.48
CA ALA A 163 -0.67 -2.35 -2.56
C ALA A 163 -2.04 -2.18 -3.20
N CYS A 164 -3.05 -2.76 -2.57
CA CYS A 164 -4.45 -2.57 -2.92
C CYS A 164 -5.19 -2.03 -1.69
N VAL A 165 -5.69 -0.80 -1.78
CA VAL A 165 -6.33 -0.13 -0.65
C VAL A 165 -7.75 0.31 -1.00
N ALA A 166 -8.62 0.24 -0.01
CA ALA A 166 -10.00 0.71 -0.04
C ALA A 166 -10.19 1.76 1.07
N ILE A 167 -10.59 2.96 0.67
CA ILE A 167 -10.82 4.10 1.55
C ILE A 167 -12.29 4.45 1.46
N ILE A 168 -12.99 4.37 2.59
CA ILE A 168 -14.41 4.72 2.68
C ILE A 168 -14.49 6.04 3.43
N ARG A 169 -14.82 7.13 2.74
CA ARG A 169 -15.02 8.44 3.37
C ARG A 169 -16.41 8.96 3.09
N ASN A 170 -17.18 9.18 4.15
CA ASN A 170 -18.59 9.56 4.06
C ASN A 170 -19.38 8.61 3.13
N ASN A 171 -19.65 9.08 1.93
CA ASN A 171 -20.50 8.47 0.92
C ASN A 171 -19.68 8.01 -0.31
N GLN A 172 -18.37 7.91 -0.18
CA GLN A 172 -17.44 7.54 -1.25
C GLN A 172 -16.63 6.32 -0.84
N LEU A 173 -16.46 5.38 -1.77
CA LEU A 173 -15.50 4.30 -1.71
C LEU A 173 -14.45 4.57 -2.79
N ILE A 174 -13.21 4.77 -2.39
CA ILE A 174 -12.07 4.99 -3.25
C ILE A 174 -11.20 3.74 -3.18
N VAL A 175 -10.93 3.13 -4.32
CA VAL A 175 -10.00 2.00 -4.43
C VAL A 175 -8.77 2.46 -5.20
N ALA A 176 -7.60 2.27 -4.61
CA ALA A 176 -6.32 2.52 -5.25
C ALA A 176 -5.51 1.22 -5.31
N ASN A 177 -5.04 0.83 -6.50
CA ASN A 177 -4.31 -0.41 -6.71
C ASN A 177 -2.99 -0.17 -7.43
N SER A 178 -1.92 -0.80 -6.94
CA SER A 178 -0.60 -0.83 -7.56
C SER A 178 -0.03 -2.24 -7.41
N GLY A 179 0.08 -2.97 -8.52
CA GLY A 179 0.41 -4.40 -8.55
C GLY A 179 -0.79 -5.27 -8.90
N ASP A 180 -0.72 -6.55 -8.53
CA ASP A 180 -1.68 -7.59 -8.93
C ASP A 180 -2.54 -8.16 -7.80
N SER A 181 -2.51 -7.54 -6.63
CA SER A 181 -3.60 -7.62 -5.67
C SER A 181 -4.90 -7.05 -6.27
N ARG A 182 -6.05 -7.43 -5.69
CA ARG A 182 -7.36 -7.09 -6.26
C ARG A 182 -8.41 -6.72 -5.21
N CYS A 183 -9.20 -5.70 -5.52
CA CYS A 183 -10.41 -5.33 -4.81
C CYS A 183 -11.65 -5.59 -5.66
N VAL A 184 -12.65 -6.23 -5.05
CA VAL A 184 -13.94 -6.56 -5.66
C VAL A 184 -15.04 -6.18 -4.68
N ILE A 185 -16.14 -5.63 -5.18
CA ILE A 185 -17.35 -5.37 -4.38
C ILE A 185 -18.47 -6.31 -4.80
N SER A 186 -19.20 -6.84 -3.82
CA SER A 186 -20.43 -7.60 -4.06
C SER A 186 -21.64 -6.70 -3.83
N ARG A 187 -22.60 -6.73 -4.76
CA ARG A 187 -23.85 -6.01 -4.65
C ARG A 187 -24.99 -6.77 -5.30
N LYS A 188 -26.08 -6.94 -4.54
CA LYS A 188 -27.26 -7.72 -4.98
C LYS A 188 -26.84 -9.12 -5.49
N GLY A 189 -25.86 -9.73 -4.82
CA GLY A 189 -25.30 -11.04 -5.19
C GLY A 189 -24.38 -11.05 -6.42
N GLN A 190 -24.04 -9.90 -6.99
CA GLN A 190 -23.14 -9.81 -8.16
C GLN A 190 -21.79 -9.18 -7.77
N ALA A 191 -20.70 -9.73 -8.31
CA ALA A 191 -19.35 -9.22 -8.10
C ALA A 191 -18.97 -8.19 -9.17
N TYR A 192 -18.37 -7.07 -8.74
CA TYR A 192 -17.86 -6.02 -9.60
C TYR A 192 -16.41 -5.73 -9.23
N ASN A 193 -15.52 -5.75 -10.22
CA ASN A 193 -14.12 -5.38 -10.01
C ASN A 193 -14.03 -3.88 -9.69
N LEU A 194 -13.34 -3.54 -8.60
CA LEU A 194 -13.03 -2.14 -8.27
C LEU A 194 -11.59 -1.77 -8.62
N SER A 195 -10.70 -2.75 -8.78
CA SER A 195 -9.35 -2.55 -9.29
C SER A 195 -9.08 -3.36 -10.56
N LYS A 196 -8.02 -2.99 -11.26
CA LYS A 196 -7.41 -3.76 -12.35
C LYS A 196 -6.03 -4.23 -11.91
N ASP A 197 -5.74 -5.52 -12.11
CA ASP A 197 -4.42 -6.07 -11.82
C ASP A 197 -3.40 -5.55 -12.83
N HIS A 198 -2.23 -5.14 -12.36
CA HIS A 198 -1.15 -4.67 -13.21
C HIS A 198 -0.25 -5.84 -13.60
N LYS A 199 -0.41 -6.31 -14.84
CA LYS A 199 0.30 -7.48 -15.37
C LYS A 199 1.17 -7.10 -16.58
N PRO A 200 2.31 -7.79 -16.81
CA PRO A 200 3.21 -7.53 -17.93
C PRO A 200 2.60 -7.67 -19.34
N ASP A 201 1.48 -8.37 -19.49
CA ASP A 201 0.79 -8.52 -20.76
C ASP A 201 -0.13 -7.33 -21.11
N LEU A 202 -0.42 -6.44 -20.17
CA LEU A 202 -1.22 -5.24 -20.40
C LEU A 202 -0.48 -4.22 -21.29
N GLU A 203 -1.18 -3.72 -22.31
CA GLU A 203 -0.59 -2.82 -23.29
C GLU A 203 -0.12 -1.49 -22.68
N SER A 204 -0.90 -0.90 -21.77
CA SER A 204 -0.51 0.32 -21.06
C SER A 204 0.78 0.16 -20.24
N GLU A 205 0.99 -1.03 -19.67
CA GLU A 205 2.18 -1.34 -18.88
C GLU A 205 3.38 -1.58 -19.79
N LYS A 206 3.20 -2.33 -20.89
CA LYS A 206 4.23 -2.53 -21.93
C LYS A 206 4.70 -1.21 -22.52
N GLU A 207 3.77 -0.32 -22.87
CA GLU A 207 4.09 0.97 -23.45
C GLU A 207 4.90 1.83 -22.48
N ARG A 208 4.51 1.90 -21.19
CA ARG A 208 5.27 2.61 -20.16
C ARG A 208 6.69 2.02 -20.01
N ILE A 209 6.79 0.70 -19.84
CA ILE A 209 8.06 0.00 -19.66
C ILE A 209 8.99 0.25 -20.85
N SER A 210 8.47 0.12 -22.07
CA SER A 210 9.25 0.35 -23.30
C SER A 210 9.70 1.81 -23.44
N LYS A 211 8.83 2.78 -23.13
CA LYS A 211 9.19 4.22 -23.14
C LYS A 211 10.25 4.57 -22.09
N ALA A 212 10.28 3.84 -20.98
CA ALA A 212 11.28 3.97 -19.93
C ALA A 212 12.58 3.18 -20.22
N GLY A 213 12.74 2.63 -21.42
CA GLY A 213 13.93 1.88 -21.83
C GLY A 213 14.01 0.44 -21.29
N GLY A 214 12.95 -0.04 -20.63
CA GLY A 214 12.83 -1.42 -20.19
C GLY A 214 12.23 -2.34 -21.25
N PHE A 215 12.18 -3.63 -20.95
CA PHE A 215 11.57 -4.64 -21.82
C PHE A 215 10.85 -5.70 -20.99
N ILE A 216 9.98 -6.49 -21.64
CA ILE A 216 9.33 -7.65 -21.02
C ILE A 216 9.84 -8.91 -21.70
N HIS A 217 10.41 -9.81 -20.92
CA HIS A 217 10.89 -11.11 -21.38
C HIS A 217 10.26 -12.21 -20.53
N CYS A 218 9.60 -13.18 -21.16
CA CYS A 218 8.93 -14.30 -20.47
C CYS A 218 8.01 -13.85 -19.32
N GLY A 219 7.23 -12.78 -19.53
CA GLY A 219 6.32 -12.24 -18.52
C GLY A 219 7.02 -11.54 -17.35
N ARG A 220 8.29 -11.13 -17.51
CA ARG A 220 9.06 -10.43 -16.50
C ARG A 220 9.66 -9.13 -17.04
N VAL A 221 9.52 -8.06 -16.28
CA VAL A 221 10.15 -6.76 -16.52
C VAL A 221 11.66 -6.92 -16.39
N ASN A 222 12.38 -6.55 -17.45
CA ASN A 222 13.82 -6.75 -17.65
C ASN A 222 14.30 -8.19 -17.37
N GLY A 223 13.41 -9.18 -17.51
CA GLY A 223 13.70 -10.59 -17.19
C GLY A 223 13.69 -10.94 -15.70
N THR A 224 13.50 -9.97 -14.80
CA THR A 224 13.63 -10.15 -13.35
C THR A 224 12.28 -10.26 -12.66
N LEU A 225 11.45 -9.21 -12.73
CA LEU A 225 10.26 -9.06 -11.89
C LEU A 225 8.97 -9.36 -12.69
N ASN A 226 8.08 -10.18 -12.14
CA ASN A 226 6.80 -10.52 -12.78
C ASN A 226 5.66 -9.53 -12.47
N LEU A 227 5.98 -8.37 -11.89
CA LEU A 227 5.08 -7.27 -11.57
C LEU A 227 5.47 -6.04 -12.39
N THR A 228 4.47 -5.26 -12.81
CA THR A 228 4.70 -3.99 -13.52
C THR A 228 4.49 -2.77 -12.65
N ARG A 229 3.90 -2.93 -11.45
CA ARG A 229 3.76 -1.87 -10.45
C ARG A 229 3.96 -2.43 -9.05
N ALA A 230 4.65 -1.67 -8.20
CA ALA A 230 4.90 -2.00 -6.81
C ALA A 230 5.46 -0.76 -6.08
N ILE A 231 5.26 -0.69 -4.77
CA ILE A 231 6.01 0.17 -3.85
C ILE A 231 7.33 -0.55 -3.51
N GLY A 232 8.44 0.18 -3.41
CA GLY A 232 9.79 -0.40 -3.24
C GLY A 232 10.48 -0.70 -4.57
N ASP A 233 11.33 -1.73 -4.62
CA ASP A 233 12.08 -2.13 -5.83
C ASP A 233 12.81 -0.96 -6.50
N MET A 234 13.52 -0.16 -5.71
CA MET A 234 14.06 1.13 -6.15
C MET A 234 15.11 1.01 -7.25
N GLU A 235 15.68 -0.18 -7.46
CA GLU A 235 16.56 -0.50 -8.59
C GLU A 235 15.90 -0.32 -9.97
N LEU A 236 14.58 -0.45 -10.06
CA LEU A 236 13.81 -0.28 -11.30
C LEU A 236 13.21 1.13 -11.46
N LYS A 237 13.62 2.09 -10.58
CA LYS A 237 13.05 3.45 -10.47
C LYS A 237 14.10 4.56 -10.50
N LYS A 238 15.23 4.33 -11.17
CA LYS A 238 16.43 5.19 -11.10
C LYS A 238 16.55 6.22 -12.22
N ASP A 239 15.63 6.24 -13.19
CA ASP A 239 15.74 7.17 -14.32
C ASP A 239 15.36 8.58 -13.88
N LYS A 240 16.37 9.42 -13.64
CA LYS A 240 16.19 10.81 -13.21
C LYS A 240 15.55 11.71 -14.28
N SER A 241 15.50 11.28 -15.53
CA SER A 241 14.85 12.02 -16.62
C SER A 241 13.34 11.81 -16.66
N LEU A 242 12.84 10.80 -15.95
CA LEU A 242 11.43 10.43 -15.92
C LEU A 242 10.80 10.75 -14.56
N PRO A 243 9.54 11.19 -14.53
CA PRO A 243 8.80 11.30 -13.28
C PRO A 243 8.51 9.91 -12.70
N ALA A 244 8.21 9.83 -11.40
CA ALA A 244 8.02 8.58 -10.66
C ALA A 244 6.94 7.67 -11.27
N GLU A 245 5.89 8.25 -11.87
CA GLU A 245 4.79 7.54 -12.50
C GLU A 245 5.18 6.89 -13.84
N LYS A 246 6.30 7.30 -14.46
CA LYS A 246 6.75 6.85 -15.78
C LYS A 246 7.98 5.96 -15.75
N GLN A 247 8.45 5.57 -14.56
CA GLN A 247 9.55 4.61 -14.40
C GLN A 247 9.19 3.23 -14.99
N ILE A 248 10.20 2.39 -15.23
CA ILE A 248 10.04 1.00 -15.70
C ILE A 248 9.06 0.25 -14.78
N LEU A 249 9.32 0.31 -13.48
CA LEU A 249 8.40 -0.08 -12.43
C LEU A 249 7.88 1.17 -11.74
N THR A 250 6.61 1.27 -11.41
CA THR A 250 6.08 2.46 -10.71
C THR A 250 5.21 2.07 -9.51
N ALA A 251 5.24 2.88 -8.46
CA ALA A 251 4.29 2.80 -7.35
C ALA A 251 2.94 3.42 -7.69
N ASN A 252 2.83 4.20 -8.77
CA ASN A 252 1.63 4.96 -9.10
C ASN A 252 0.38 4.05 -9.22
N PRO A 253 -0.65 4.27 -8.37
CA PRO A 253 -1.83 3.43 -8.39
C PRO A 253 -2.82 3.85 -9.48
N ASP A 254 -3.58 2.89 -9.98
CA ASP A 254 -4.86 3.17 -10.63
C ASP A 254 -5.91 3.46 -9.55
N ILE A 255 -6.73 4.49 -9.74
CA ILE A 255 -7.74 4.93 -8.76
C ILE A 255 -9.14 4.82 -9.36
N ASN A 256 -10.04 4.22 -8.59
CA ASN A 256 -11.45 4.12 -8.91
C ASN A 256 -12.29 4.65 -7.75
N THR A 257 -13.16 5.63 -8.04
CA THR A 257 -14.03 6.25 -7.03
C THR A 257 -15.49 5.87 -7.30
N VAL A 258 -16.14 5.38 -6.26
CA VAL A 258 -17.50 4.85 -6.30
C VAL A 258 -18.36 5.59 -5.28
N PHE A 259 -19.44 6.24 -5.71
CA PHE A 259 -20.31 7.04 -4.85
C PHE A 259 -21.54 6.25 -4.37
N SER A 260 -21.86 6.34 -3.08
CA SER A 260 -22.97 5.66 -2.39
C SER A 260 -24.38 5.93 -2.94
N PHE A 261 -24.64 7.02 -3.68
CA PHE A 261 -25.94 7.21 -4.37
C PHE A 261 -26.16 6.16 -5.46
N ILE A 262 -25.09 5.51 -5.90
CA ILE A 262 -25.15 4.33 -6.75
C ILE A 262 -25.54 3.10 -5.94
N TRP A 263 -25.41 3.03 -4.60
CA TRP A 263 -25.51 1.82 -3.74
C TRP A 263 -26.56 1.86 -2.63
N LYS A 264 -27.23 2.99 -2.37
CA LYS A 264 -28.41 2.99 -1.51
C LYS A 264 -29.46 2.03 -2.10
N PRO A 265 -30.11 1.19 -1.28
CA PRO A 265 -31.40 0.64 -1.67
C PRO A 265 -32.29 1.84 -2.00
N LYS A 266 -32.83 1.91 -3.23
CA LYS A 266 -34.11 2.61 -3.40
C LYS A 266 -35.06 1.84 -2.49
N HIS A 267 -35.39 2.38 -1.33
CA HIS A 267 -36.57 2.13 -0.49
C HIS A 267 -36.25 2.56 0.94
N LEU A 268 -36.51 3.84 1.20
CA LEU A 268 -37.00 4.40 2.47
C LEU A 268 -37.51 5.80 2.09
N THR A 269 -38.65 5.81 1.40
CA THR A 269 -39.50 6.99 1.23
C THR A 269 -40.87 6.59 1.73
N ALA A 270 -41.34 7.37 2.71
CA ALA A 270 -42.55 7.25 3.53
C ALA A 270 -42.52 6.12 4.57
#